data_AF-X1NIG1-F1
#
_entry.id   AF-X1NIG1-F1
#
_cell.length_a   1.000
_cell.length_b   1.000
_cell.length_c   1.000
_cell.angle_alpha   90.00
_cell.angle_beta   90.00
_cell.angle_gamma   90.00
#
_symmetry.space_group_name_H-M   'P 1'
#
loop_
_entity.id
_entity.type
_entity.pdbx_description
1 polymer ?
#
loop_
_entity_poly.entity_id
_entity_poly.type
_entity_poly.pdbx_seq_one_letter_code
_entity_poly.pdbx_strand_id
1 'polypeptide(L)'
;MRGFLPIIIGDLISRRARIKEIIKEKKDIMLEARSESLKLLANAFYGYLGFFGARWYSIECARSVTAYGRYYINRVIEDAEKNEFKVIYSDTDSVFLNLGKKTEEDALKFVEKINETLPGIMELEYENFYPCGIFVSAKEGHYGAKKKYALLGKDGNIKITGFETVRRNWSFIAKQAQEMSSGIGT
;
A
#
# COMPACT_ATOMS: atom_id res chain seq x y z
N MET A 1 -13.33 -1.03 28.09
CA MET A 1 -12.82 -2.43 28.08
C MET A 1 -12.32 -2.72 26.66
N ARG A 2 -11.09 -3.21 26.45
CA ARG A 2 -10.61 -3.56 25.10
C ARG A 2 -11.09 -4.96 24.73
N GLY A 3 -11.54 -5.16 23.49
CA GLY A 3 -11.99 -6.46 23.00
C GLY A 3 -10.84 -7.46 22.83
N PHE A 4 -11.17 -8.76 22.83
CA PHE A 4 -10.20 -9.85 22.70
C PHE A 4 -9.36 -9.77 21.41
N LEU A 5 -10.00 -9.64 20.24
CA LEU A 5 -9.31 -9.56 18.95
C LEU A 5 -8.41 -8.32 18.82
N PRO A 6 -8.84 -7.09 19.19
CA PRO A 6 -7.96 -5.92 19.23
C PRO A 6 -6.69 -6.10 20.08
N ILE A 7 -6.78 -6.82 21.21
CA ILE A 7 -5.63 -7.08 22.07
C ILE A 7 -4.60 -7.95 21.34
N ILE A 8 -5.06 -9.04 20.71
CA ILE A 8 -4.18 -9.96 19.95
C ILE A 8 -3.54 -9.25 18.76
N ILE A 9 -4.34 -8.52 17.97
CA ILE A 9 -3.84 -7.80 16.80
C ILE A 9 -2.81 -6.74 17.23
N GLY A 10 -3.08 -6.03 18.34
CA GLY A 10 -2.15 -5.07 18.92
C GLY A 10 -0.80 -5.69 19.32
N ASP A 11 -0.81 -6.89 19.91
CA ASP A 11 0.42 -7.64 20.21
C ASP A 11 1.18 -8.03 18.93
N LEU A 12 0.49 -8.53 17.91
CA LEU A 12 1.12 -8.90 16.63
C LEU A 12 1.82 -7.72 15.95
N ILE A 13 1.14 -6.56 15.91
CA ILE A 13 1.70 -5.33 15.34
C ILE A 13 2.91 -4.87 16.16
N SER A 14 2.79 -4.84 17.49
CA SER A 14 3.88 -4.41 18.38
C SER A 14 5.11 -5.33 18.25
N ARG A 15 4.90 -6.64 18.15
CA ARG A 15 5.99 -7.61 17.94
C ARG A 15 6.65 -7.45 16.58
N ARG A 16 5.86 -7.18 15.54
CA ARG A 16 6.38 -6.92 14.19
C ARG A 16 7.23 -5.64 14.18
N ALA A 17 6.79 -4.58 14.85
CA ALA A 17 7.53 -3.32 14.96
C ALA A 17 8.93 -3.56 15.57
N ARG A 18 9.00 -4.25 16.72
CA ARG A 18 10.28 -4.60 17.37
C ARG A 18 11.19 -5.44 16.47
N ILE A 19 10.64 -6.41 15.75
CA ILE A 19 11.43 -7.22 14.81
C ILE A 19 11.96 -6.36 13.65
N LYS A 20 11.16 -5.44 13.12
CA LYS A 20 11.61 -4.49 12.08
C LYS A 20 12.76 -3.62 12.57
N GLU A 21 12.76 -3.18 13.84
CA GLU A 21 13.88 -2.42 14.43
C GLU A 21 15.17 -3.25 14.44
N ILE A 22 15.10 -4.52 14.87
CA ILE A 22 16.26 -5.42 14.90
C ILE A 22 16.79 -5.72 13.48
N ILE A 23 15.90 -5.90 12.51
CA ILE A 23 16.29 -6.14 11.10
C ILE A 23 17.08 -4.96 10.52
N LYS A 24 16.77 -3.72 10.93
CA LYS A 24 17.52 -2.53 10.48
C LYS A 24 18.99 -2.58 10.92
N GLU A 25 19.27 -3.14 12.09
CA GLU A 25 20.64 -3.30 12.61
C GLU A 25 21.34 -4.53 12.05
N LYS A 26 20.59 -5.64 11.87
CA LYS A 26 21.13 -6.92 11.40
C LYS A 26 20.20 -7.56 10.38
N LYS A 27 20.66 -7.66 9.13
CA LYS A 27 19.97 -8.43 8.08
C LYS A 27 20.05 -9.92 8.41
N ASP A 28 18.93 -10.48 8.85
CA ASP A 28 18.76 -11.89 9.20
C ASP A 28 17.50 -12.44 8.51
N ILE A 29 17.71 -13.43 7.64
CA ILE A 29 16.66 -14.04 6.82
C ILE A 29 15.53 -14.62 7.70
N MET A 30 15.84 -15.16 8.88
CA MET A 30 14.85 -15.74 9.78
C MET A 30 13.98 -14.64 10.44
N LEU A 31 14.57 -13.49 10.76
CA LEU A 31 13.83 -12.35 11.28
C LEU A 31 12.92 -11.73 10.22
N GLU A 32 13.40 -11.62 8.98
CA GLU A 32 12.60 -11.16 7.84
C GLU A 32 11.39 -12.08 7.61
N ALA A 33 11.61 -13.40 7.53
CA ALA A 33 10.54 -14.38 7.40
C ALA A 33 9.51 -14.29 8.55
N ARG A 34 9.99 -14.04 9.78
CA ARG A 34 9.13 -13.85 10.95
C ARG A 34 8.31 -12.57 10.86
N SER A 35 8.90 -11.47 10.43
CA SER A 35 8.21 -10.18 10.22
C SER A 35 7.09 -10.31 9.19
N GLU A 36 7.36 -10.97 8.06
CA GLU A 36 6.37 -11.21 7.01
C GLU A 36 5.27 -12.18 7.48
N SER A 37 5.60 -13.18 8.29
CA SER A 37 4.62 -14.07 8.89
C SER A 37 3.65 -13.33 9.83
N LEU A 38 4.17 -12.40 10.65
CA LEU A 38 3.35 -11.55 11.52
C LEU A 38 2.46 -10.59 10.71
N LYS A 39 2.99 -10.01 9.62
CA LYS A 39 2.22 -9.17 8.69
C LYS A 39 1.07 -9.96 8.06
N LEU A 40 1.36 -11.16 7.55
CA LEU A 40 0.37 -12.03 6.94
C LEU A 40 -0.75 -12.38 7.93
N LEU A 41 -0.37 -12.75 9.16
CA LEU A 41 -1.32 -13.10 10.20
C LEU A 41 -2.20 -11.90 10.59
N ALA A 42 -1.61 -10.71 10.78
CA ALA A 42 -2.36 -9.49 11.08
C ALA A 42 -3.38 -9.17 9.97
N ASN A 43 -2.98 -9.25 8.70
CA ASN A 43 -3.86 -9.00 7.56
C ASN A 43 -4.96 -10.07 7.43
N ALA A 44 -4.69 -11.32 7.83
CA ALA A 44 -5.67 -12.39 7.79
C ALA A 44 -6.84 -12.17 8.77
N PHE A 45 -6.66 -11.44 9.87
CA PHE A 45 -7.75 -11.15 10.81
C PHE A 45 -8.89 -10.36 10.17
N TYR A 46 -8.60 -9.44 9.25
CA TYR A 46 -9.63 -8.72 8.49
C TYR A 46 -10.49 -9.70 7.66
N GLY A 47 -9.85 -10.61 6.94
CA GLY A 47 -10.55 -11.64 6.16
C GLY A 47 -11.32 -12.63 7.04
N TYR A 48 -10.74 -12.99 8.19
CA TYR A 48 -11.34 -13.88 9.17
C TYR A 48 -12.67 -13.34 9.72
N LEU A 49 -12.74 -12.04 10.03
CA LEU A 49 -13.98 -11.39 10.47
C LEU A 49 -15.10 -11.47 9.40
N GLY A 50 -14.74 -11.45 8.12
CA GLY A 50 -15.68 -11.56 7.00
C GLY A 50 -16.04 -12.98 6.57
N PHE A 51 -15.40 -14.00 7.15
CA PHE A 51 -15.62 -15.39 6.75
C PHE A 51 -16.74 -16.04 7.57
N PHE A 52 -17.83 -16.44 6.92
CA PHE A 52 -19.02 -16.98 7.60
C PHE A 52 -18.75 -18.24 8.45
N GLY A 53 -17.72 -19.03 8.11
CA GLY A 53 -17.32 -20.21 8.88
C GLY A 53 -16.38 -19.91 10.07
N ALA A 54 -16.00 -18.65 10.29
CA ALA A 54 -15.12 -18.26 11.38
C ALA A 54 -15.83 -18.31 12.74
N ARG A 55 -15.14 -18.80 13.77
CA ARG A 55 -15.69 -18.84 15.15
C ARG A 55 -15.96 -17.46 15.72
N TRP A 56 -15.18 -16.45 15.32
CA TRP A 56 -15.41 -15.04 15.66
C TRP A 56 -15.79 -14.23 14.42
N TYR A 57 -16.66 -14.78 13.57
CA TYR A 57 -17.26 -14.05 12.46
C TYR A 57 -17.98 -12.79 12.95
N SER A 58 -17.70 -11.65 12.30
CA SER A 58 -18.48 -10.43 12.44
C SER A 58 -18.33 -9.58 11.19
N ILE A 59 -19.38 -9.59 10.37
CA ILE A 59 -19.44 -8.82 9.14
C ILE A 59 -19.51 -7.32 9.41
N GLU A 60 -20.11 -6.93 10.53
CA GLU A 60 -20.18 -5.56 11.01
C GLU A 60 -18.78 -5.03 11.30
N CYS A 61 -17.95 -5.80 12.01
CA CYS A 61 -16.55 -5.45 12.25
C CYS A 61 -15.77 -5.35 10.94
N ALA A 62 -15.88 -6.34 10.03
CA ALA A 62 -15.21 -6.29 8.74
C ALA A 62 -15.60 -5.03 7.94
N ARG A 63 -16.90 -4.73 7.83
CA ARG A 63 -17.42 -3.52 7.16
C ARG A 63 -16.93 -2.24 7.81
N SER A 64 -16.85 -2.22 9.14
CA SER A 64 -16.38 -1.07 9.91
C SER A 64 -14.89 -0.80 9.62
N VAL A 65 -14.05 -1.83 9.58
CA VAL A 65 -12.63 -1.69 9.19
C VAL A 65 -12.51 -1.11 7.78
N THR A 66 -13.28 -1.61 6.81
CA THR A 66 -13.26 -1.07 5.44
C THR A 66 -13.78 0.37 5.37
N ALA A 67 -14.77 0.72 6.19
CA ALA A 67 -15.30 2.08 6.27
C ALA A 67 -14.26 3.05 6.84
N TYR A 68 -13.58 2.69 7.93
CA TYR A 68 -12.50 3.50 8.51
C TYR A 68 -11.31 3.62 7.56
N GLY A 69 -10.87 2.54 6.90
CA GLY A 69 -9.80 2.61 5.89
C GLY A 69 -10.11 3.62 4.79
N ARG A 70 -11.34 3.57 4.23
CA ARG A 70 -11.79 4.55 3.23
C ARG A 70 -11.89 5.98 3.78
N TYR A 71 -12.32 6.13 5.03
CA TYR A 71 -12.40 7.44 5.67
C TYR A 71 -11.02 8.09 5.78
N TYR A 72 -10.02 7.36 6.27
CA TYR A 72 -8.67 7.91 6.44
C TYR A 72 -7.96 8.15 5.12
N ILE A 73 -8.08 7.25 4.12
CA ILE A 73 -7.45 7.49 2.82
C ILE A 73 -8.03 8.71 2.11
N ASN A 74 -9.35 8.92 2.19
CA ASN A 74 -9.99 10.11 1.63
C ASN A 74 -9.54 11.38 2.34
N ARG A 75 -9.38 11.33 3.67
CA ARG A 75 -8.84 12.47 4.43
C ARG A 75 -7.40 12.79 4.04
N VAL A 76 -6.55 11.78 3.83
CA VAL A 76 -5.17 11.98 3.32
C VAL A 76 -5.20 12.62 1.93
N ILE A 77 -6.11 12.20 1.05
CA ILE A 77 -6.29 12.80 -0.28
C ILE A 77 -6.71 14.27 -0.18
N GLU A 78 -7.72 14.58 0.63
CA GLU A 78 -8.19 15.95 0.84
C GLU A 78 -7.07 16.85 1.42
N ASP A 79 -6.32 16.35 2.38
CA ASP A 79 -5.22 17.10 2.99
C ASP A 79 -4.05 17.24 2.01
N ALA A 80 -3.77 16.25 1.16
CA ALA A 80 -2.78 16.37 0.08
C ALA A 80 -3.16 17.49 -0.90
N GLU A 81 -4.42 17.53 -1.33
CA GLU A 81 -4.93 18.58 -2.23
C GLU A 81 -4.86 19.97 -1.60
N LYS A 82 -5.20 20.10 -0.30
CA LYS A 82 -5.05 21.38 0.45
C LYS A 82 -3.61 21.86 0.56
N ASN A 83 -2.64 20.94 0.61
CA ASN A 83 -1.21 21.26 0.60
C ASN A 83 -0.66 21.32 -0.84
N GLU A 84 -1.53 21.52 -1.85
CA GLU A 84 -1.18 21.69 -3.25
C GLU A 84 -0.35 20.53 -3.83
N PHE A 85 -0.57 19.30 -3.34
CA PHE A 85 -0.14 18.09 -4.01
C PHE A 85 -1.24 17.64 -4.97
N LYS A 86 -0.85 17.19 -6.17
CA LYS A 86 -1.79 16.59 -7.11
C LYS A 86 -1.82 15.09 -6.90
N VAL A 87 -2.97 14.53 -6.51
CA VAL A 87 -3.16 13.08 -6.40
C VAL A 87 -3.29 12.49 -7.80
N ILE A 88 -2.38 11.57 -8.15
CA ILE A 88 -2.39 10.89 -9.46
C ILE A 88 -3.23 9.62 -9.38
N TYR A 89 -3.10 8.87 -8.29
CA TYR A 89 -3.74 7.58 -8.09
C TYR A 89 -3.87 7.30 -6.60
N SER A 90 -4.91 6.56 -6.21
CA SER A 90 -5.05 6.01 -4.86
C SER A 90 -5.58 4.59 -4.92
N ASP A 91 -5.16 3.77 -3.96
CA ASP A 91 -5.70 2.43 -3.69
C ASP A 91 -6.16 2.36 -2.23
N THR A 92 -6.49 1.15 -1.77
CA THR A 92 -7.08 0.81 -0.48
C THR A 92 -6.37 1.45 0.72
N ASP A 93 -5.05 1.58 0.65
CA ASP A 93 -4.19 2.06 1.74
C ASP A 93 -2.98 2.90 1.26
N SER A 94 -2.96 3.32 -0.01
CA SER A 94 -1.83 4.04 -0.61
C SER A 94 -2.28 5.18 -1.51
N VAL A 95 -1.53 6.28 -1.54
CA VAL A 95 -1.76 7.44 -2.42
C VAL A 95 -0.48 7.78 -3.17
N PHE A 96 -0.60 8.07 -4.46
CA PHE A 96 0.48 8.53 -5.33
C PHE A 96 0.32 10.01 -5.58
N LEU A 97 1.32 10.79 -5.17
CA LEU A 97 1.34 12.24 -5.27
C LEU A 97 2.31 12.70 -6.36
N ASN A 98 1.89 13.67 -7.16
CA ASN A 98 2.79 14.45 -8.00
C ASN A 98 3.36 15.61 -7.18
N LEU A 99 4.69 15.68 -7.09
CA LEU A 99 5.35 16.78 -6.39
C LEU A 99 5.32 18.08 -7.21
N GLY A 100 5.27 18.01 -8.54
CA GLY A 100 5.30 19.19 -9.41
C GLY A 100 6.57 20.02 -9.17
N LYS A 101 6.42 21.18 -8.51
CA LYS A 101 7.53 22.07 -8.12
C LYS A 101 8.07 21.82 -6.70
N LYS A 102 7.42 20.93 -5.94
CA LYS A 102 7.82 20.57 -4.57
C LYS A 102 8.95 19.54 -4.58
N THR A 103 9.66 19.46 -3.47
CA THR A 103 10.78 18.54 -3.25
C THR A 103 10.33 17.28 -2.49
N GLU A 104 11.19 16.26 -2.45
CA GLU A 104 10.97 15.08 -1.61
C GLU A 104 10.92 15.44 -0.12
N GLU A 105 11.65 16.46 0.32
CA GLU A 105 11.59 16.95 1.71
C GLU A 105 10.21 17.51 2.06
N ASP A 106 9.54 18.20 1.13
CA ASP A 106 8.18 18.70 1.33
C ASP A 106 7.18 17.54 1.47
N ALA A 107 7.39 16.44 0.74
CA ALA A 107 6.59 15.23 0.87
C ALA A 107 6.79 14.56 2.24
N LEU A 108 8.04 14.50 2.74
CA LEU A 108 8.32 13.97 4.07
C LEU A 108 7.65 14.81 5.18
N LYS A 109 7.76 16.13 5.11
CA LYS A 109 7.07 17.05 6.05
C LYS A 109 5.54 16.89 6.00
N PHE A 110 4.99 16.67 4.80
CA PHE A 110 3.56 16.38 4.66
C PHE A 110 3.18 15.07 5.38
N VAL A 111 3.96 14.01 5.20
CA VAL A 111 3.72 12.72 5.88
C VAL A 111 3.80 12.87 7.39
N GLU A 112 4.80 13.58 7.92
CA GLU A 112 4.94 13.87 9.36
C GLU A 112 3.70 14.59 9.89
N LYS A 113 3.24 15.65 9.21
CA LYS A 113 2.04 16.40 9.58
C LYS A 113 0.78 15.55 9.56
N ILE A 114 0.64 14.64 8.60
CA ILE A 114 -0.50 13.71 8.57
C ILE A 114 -0.44 12.74 9.76
N ASN A 115 0.74 12.21 10.08
CA ASN A 115 0.95 11.27 11.18
C ASN A 115 0.59 11.85 12.55
N GLU A 116 0.77 13.16 12.76
CA GLU A 116 0.30 13.85 13.98
C GLU A 116 -1.23 13.82 14.14
N THR A 117 -1.97 13.67 13.05
CA THR A 117 -3.44 13.68 13.06
C THR A 117 -4.06 12.29 13.03
N LEU A 118 -3.28 11.25 12.72
CA LEU A 118 -3.75 9.88 12.66
C LEU A 118 -3.89 9.28 14.07
N PRO A 119 -5.02 8.62 14.38
CA PRO A 119 -5.21 8.08 15.72
C PRO A 119 -4.49 6.75 15.95
N GLY A 120 -4.02 6.59 17.19
CA GLY A 120 -3.55 5.32 17.70
C GLY A 120 -2.25 4.87 17.06
N ILE A 121 -2.27 3.69 16.44
CA ILE A 121 -1.10 3.04 15.83
C ILE A 121 -1.04 3.21 14.31
N MET A 122 -1.92 4.03 13.73
CA MET A 122 -1.93 4.26 12.29
C MET A 122 -0.82 5.23 11.92
N GLU A 123 -0.07 4.87 10.89
CA GLU A 123 1.06 5.63 10.40
C GLU A 123 1.04 5.56 8.87
N LEU A 124 1.19 6.72 8.24
CA LEU A 124 1.48 6.87 6.84
C LEU A 124 3.00 6.82 6.68
N GLU A 125 3.49 5.85 5.91
CA GLU A 125 4.92 5.73 5.57
C GLU A 125 5.17 6.34 4.19
N TYR A 126 6.27 7.09 4.06
CA TYR A 126 6.80 7.47 2.75
C TYR A 126 7.49 6.25 2.10
N GLU A 127 6.93 5.71 1.02
CA GLU A 127 7.47 4.50 0.40
C GLU A 127 8.69 4.78 -0.51
N ASN A 128 8.52 5.57 -1.57
CA ASN A 128 9.60 5.85 -2.53
C ASN A 128 9.26 7.04 -3.47
N PHE A 129 10.28 7.57 -4.14
CA PHE A 129 10.16 8.52 -5.24
C PHE A 129 10.35 7.84 -6.60
N TYR A 130 9.48 8.17 -7.55
CA TYR A 130 9.56 7.66 -8.92
C TYR A 130 9.62 8.84 -9.90
N PRO A 131 10.73 9.03 -10.64
CA PRO A 131 10.84 10.09 -11.65
C PRO A 131 9.78 10.02 -12.75
N CYS A 132 9.31 8.82 -13.09
CA CYS A 132 8.31 8.61 -14.12
C CYS A 132 7.37 7.46 -13.73
N GLY A 133 6.10 7.57 -14.13
CA GLY A 133 5.13 6.52 -13.93
C GLY A 133 3.98 6.63 -14.93
N ILE A 134 3.48 5.47 -15.35
CA ILE A 134 2.31 5.35 -16.22
C ILE A 134 1.21 4.65 -15.43
N PHE A 135 0.05 5.29 -15.36
CA PHE A 135 -1.17 4.75 -14.75
C PHE A 135 -2.19 4.51 -15.87
N VAL A 136 -2.73 3.29 -15.94
CA VAL A 136 -3.68 2.93 -17.01
C VAL A 136 -5.11 3.17 -16.52
N SER A 137 -5.86 3.99 -17.25
CA SER A 137 -7.29 4.18 -17.02
C SER A 137 -8.12 3.00 -17.56
N ALA A 138 -9.26 2.70 -16.91
CA ALA A 138 -10.16 1.66 -17.38
C ALA A 138 -10.79 2.09 -18.70
N LYS A 139 -11.03 1.11 -19.58
CA LYS A 139 -11.71 1.34 -20.86
C LYS A 139 -13.19 1.70 -20.73
N GLU A 140 -13.79 1.56 -19.55
CA GLU A 140 -15.18 1.94 -19.29
C GLU A 140 -15.33 2.65 -17.95
N GLY A 141 -15.71 3.92 -18.01
CA GLY A 141 -16.11 4.74 -16.86
C GLY A 141 -15.05 5.76 -16.40
N HIS A 142 -15.52 6.85 -15.78
CA HIS A 142 -14.71 7.90 -15.15
C HIS A 142 -13.89 7.43 -13.92
N TYR A 143 -13.71 6.12 -13.75
CA TYR A 143 -12.96 5.49 -12.68
C TYR A 143 -11.80 4.70 -13.31
N GLY A 144 -10.55 5.08 -13.01
CA GLY A 144 -9.35 4.44 -13.55
C GLY A 144 -9.30 2.93 -13.30
N ALA A 145 -8.57 2.18 -14.13
CA ALA A 145 -8.42 0.74 -13.95
C ALA A 145 -7.61 0.52 -12.68
N LYS A 146 -8.31 0.10 -11.62
CA LYS A 146 -7.67 -0.16 -10.34
C LYS A 146 -6.55 -1.19 -10.54
N LYS A 147 -5.37 -0.85 -10.02
CA LYS A 147 -4.17 -1.69 -9.91
C LYS A 147 -3.38 -1.95 -11.20
N LYS A 148 -3.42 -1.08 -12.22
CA LYS A 148 -2.55 -1.20 -13.41
C LYS A 148 -1.63 0.02 -13.56
N TYR A 149 -0.39 -0.10 -13.11
CA TYR A 149 0.60 0.97 -13.21
C TYR A 149 2.03 0.44 -13.28
N ALA A 150 2.90 1.23 -13.91
CA ALA A 150 4.33 0.97 -14.05
C ALA A 150 5.10 2.21 -13.62
N LEU A 151 6.09 2.05 -12.74
CA LEU A 151 6.86 3.15 -12.15
C LEU A 151 8.34 2.90 -12.40
N LEU A 152 9.07 3.91 -12.85
CA LEU A 152 10.52 3.86 -13.00
C LEU A 152 11.16 4.43 -11.74
N GLY A 153 11.99 3.65 -11.06
CA GLY A 153 12.80 4.08 -9.92
C GLY A 153 14.03 4.89 -10.35
N LYS A 154 14.61 5.64 -9.41
CA LYS A 154 15.86 6.40 -9.64
C LYS A 154 17.05 5.50 -10.02
N ASP A 155 17.01 4.24 -9.60
CA ASP A 155 18.00 3.20 -9.87
C ASP A 155 17.82 2.53 -11.25
N GLY A 156 16.83 2.96 -12.05
CA GLY A 156 16.50 2.37 -13.34
C GLY A 156 15.60 1.13 -13.24
N ASN A 157 15.25 0.68 -12.03
CA ASN A 157 14.37 -0.47 -11.84
C ASN A 157 12.90 -0.10 -12.10
N ILE A 158 12.17 -0.95 -12.82
CA ILE A 158 10.75 -0.72 -13.13
C ILE A 158 9.87 -1.56 -12.21
N LYS A 159 9.03 -0.89 -11.42
CA LYS A 159 7.99 -1.52 -10.58
C LYS A 159 6.70 -1.61 -11.39
N ILE A 160 6.32 -2.83 -11.76
CA ILE A 160 5.10 -3.12 -12.53
C ILE A 160 4.05 -3.74 -11.59
N THR A 161 2.87 -3.13 -11.51
CA THR A 161 1.73 -3.64 -10.72
C THR A 161 0.54 -3.93 -11.62
N GLY A 162 0.00 -5.17 -11.49
CA GLY A 162 -1.25 -5.65 -12.08
C GLY A 162 -1.35 -5.72 -13.61
N PHE A 163 -0.27 -5.42 -14.32
CA PHE A 163 -0.11 -5.74 -15.74
C PHE A 163 0.09 -7.25 -15.98
N GLU A 164 -0.22 -7.65 -17.21
CA GLU A 164 -0.22 -9.03 -17.72
C GLU A 164 1.16 -9.70 -17.60
N THR A 165 2.26 -8.93 -17.69
CA THR A 165 3.65 -9.39 -17.50
C THR A 165 3.86 -10.10 -16.15
N VAL A 166 3.20 -9.62 -15.08
CA VAL A 166 3.35 -10.15 -13.71
C VAL A 166 2.40 -11.34 -13.45
N ARG A 167 1.40 -11.57 -14.32
CA ARG A 167 0.47 -12.69 -14.16
C ARG A 167 1.06 -13.97 -14.78
N ARG A 168 1.09 -15.05 -14.01
CA ARG A 168 1.58 -16.38 -14.47
C ARG A 168 0.74 -16.98 -15.60
N ASN A 169 -0.51 -16.54 -15.79
CA ASN A 169 -1.51 -17.22 -16.63
C ASN A 169 -1.75 -16.56 -18.00
N TRP A 170 -0.79 -15.85 -18.59
CA TRP A 170 -0.94 -15.17 -19.88
C TRP A 170 0.13 -15.57 -20.90
N SER A 171 -0.25 -15.51 -22.19
CA SER A 171 0.59 -16.00 -23.29
C SER A 171 1.93 -15.27 -23.37
N PHE A 172 2.97 -16.00 -23.74
CA PHE A 172 4.34 -15.49 -23.85
C PHE A 172 4.44 -14.31 -24.83
N ILE A 173 3.63 -14.32 -25.89
CA ILE A 173 3.59 -13.26 -26.92
C ILE A 173 3.07 -11.94 -26.35
N ALA A 174 2.06 -11.98 -25.48
CA ALA A 174 1.51 -10.78 -24.85
C ALA A 174 2.53 -10.12 -23.91
N LYS A 175 3.36 -10.91 -23.23
CA LYS A 175 4.43 -10.41 -22.36
C LYS A 175 5.53 -9.71 -23.16
N GLN A 176 6.01 -10.34 -24.23
CA GLN A 176 7.04 -9.75 -25.09
C GLN A 176 6.57 -8.45 -25.75
N ALA A 177 5.35 -8.41 -26.27
CA ALA A 177 4.80 -7.19 -26.88
C ALA A 177 4.75 -6.03 -25.87
N GLN A 178 4.46 -6.33 -24.60
CA GLN A 178 4.38 -5.34 -23.54
C GLN A 178 5.76 -4.87 -23.07
N GLU A 179 6.74 -5.77 -22.95
CA GLU A 179 8.14 -5.44 -22.65
C GLU A 179 8.76 -4.54 -23.72
N MET A 180 8.47 -4.83 -24.99
CA MET A 180 8.93 -4.05 -26.15
C MET A 180 8.31 -2.65 -26.17
N SER A 181 7.03 -2.52 -25.81
CA SER A 181 6.35 -1.22 -25.69
C SER A 181 6.76 -0.40 -24.46
N SER A 182 7.27 -1.06 -23.41
CA SER A 182 7.71 -0.43 -22.16
C SER A 182 9.22 -0.10 -22.15
N GLY A 183 9.92 -0.36 -23.26
CA GLY A 183 11.33 -0.01 -23.44
C GLY A 183 12.32 -0.86 -22.63
N ILE A 184 11.95 -2.08 -22.21
CA ILE A 184 12.79 -2.95 -21.36
C ILE A 184 13.78 -3.81 -22.19
N GLY A 185 13.87 -3.60 -23.50
CA GLY A 185 14.70 -4.42 -24.39
C GLY A 185 15.68 -3.62 -25.23
N THR A 186 16.85 -3.33 -24.67
CA THR A 186 18.15 -3.37 -25.39
C THR A 186 19.19 -3.96 -24.46
#